data_AF-A0A7V4DET3-F1
#
_entry.id   AF-A0A7V4DET3-F1
#
_cell.length_a   1.000
_cell.length_b   1.000
_cell.length_c   1.000
_cell.angle_alpha   90.00
_cell.angle_beta   90.00
_cell.angle_gamma   90.00
#
_symmetry.space_group_name_H-M   'P 1'
#
loop_
_entity.id
_entity.type
_entity.pdbx_description
1 polymer ?
#
loop_
_entity_poly.entity_id
_entity_poly.type
_entity_poly.pdbx_seq_one_letter_code
_entity_poly.pdbx_strand_id
1 'polypeptide(L)'
;MKFDRKTTVGILLCVAFLVFLPTAVHSYSNDNRERTMSGGPHRVINAFAVQAFVAESLGDPVLTQYDFWGGESLTGTTVVQPGNWEEDVQEGIGEGKWYQWVIEGGYTADEPERYMSLRHFYDPLGANQGATYLTDHVEEWLTSFVMGPNPRMDAKWWGALHSPYSLAKGVEFMERAFSASRSQEKERLFAAAWRSLGETMHLLADMTVPAHVRNDSHPGVAWTEYITDKYRADPYEEDVDEEVAKDSMAEGRVDPDVLREIQSIPETQQGLLKVLQLFDLVAAYTNRNYFSLDTVAGTERISGRRFTNANGMPEYPSPRLEDLEVDREQGYYYREDFLGRVRLVR
;
A
#
# COMPACT_ATOMS: atom_id res chain seq x y z
N MET A 1 -57.83 -31.37 -37.58
CA MET A 1 -56.57 -32.14 -37.39
C MET A 1 -55.85 -31.46 -36.24
N LYS A 2 -55.93 -31.85 -34.96
CA LYS A 2 -55.60 -33.11 -34.25
C LYS A 2 -54.13 -33.53 -34.32
N PHE A 3 -53.61 -33.82 -33.11
CA PHE A 3 -52.34 -34.45 -32.69
C PHE A 3 -51.13 -33.50 -32.48
N ASP A 4 -50.31 -33.60 -31.42
CA ASP A 4 -50.28 -34.53 -30.26
C ASP A 4 -49.42 -33.96 -29.11
N ARG A 5 -49.57 -34.53 -27.91
CA ARG A 5 -48.78 -34.27 -26.69
C ARG A 5 -48.03 -35.57 -26.30
N LYS A 6 -46.81 -35.43 -25.76
CA LYS A 6 -45.87 -36.44 -25.17
C LYS A 6 -44.82 -36.92 -26.19
N THR A 7 -43.50 -37.05 -25.93
CA THR A 7 -42.77 -37.78 -24.85
C THR A 7 -41.26 -37.43 -25.05
N THR A 8 -40.56 -36.79 -24.10
CA THR A 8 -39.47 -37.37 -23.24
C THR A 8 -38.01 -37.10 -23.67
N VAL A 9 -37.34 -36.28 -22.85
CA VAL A 9 -35.94 -36.36 -22.33
C VAL A 9 -34.75 -36.47 -23.30
N GLY A 10 -33.83 -35.52 -23.21
CA GLY A 10 -32.38 -35.77 -23.42
C GLY A 10 -31.54 -34.59 -23.91
N ILE A 11 -30.67 -34.09 -23.01
CA ILE A 11 -29.40 -33.34 -23.25
C ILE A 11 -29.58 -31.81 -23.49
N LEU A 12 -29.54 -30.97 -22.45
CA LEU A 12 -28.41 -30.47 -21.62
C LEU A 12 -27.68 -29.25 -22.20
N LEU A 13 -27.85 -28.14 -21.46
CA LEU A 13 -26.88 -27.09 -21.12
C LEU A 13 -26.25 -26.28 -22.25
N CYS A 14 -26.65 -25.00 -22.36
CA CYS A 14 -25.69 -23.94 -22.71
C CYS A 14 -26.07 -22.50 -22.34
N VAL A 15 -27.17 -22.21 -21.62
CA VAL A 15 -27.50 -20.80 -21.29
C VAL A 15 -28.11 -20.70 -19.89
N ALA A 16 -27.27 -20.65 -18.86
CA ALA A 16 -27.56 -20.01 -17.56
C ALA A 16 -26.34 -20.13 -16.63
N PHE A 17 -25.35 -19.26 -16.82
CA PHE A 17 -24.54 -18.77 -15.71
C PHE A 17 -24.42 -17.25 -15.89
N LEU A 18 -25.53 -16.56 -15.67
CA LEU A 18 -25.46 -15.23 -15.06
C LEU A 18 -24.90 -15.48 -13.67
N VAL A 19 -23.58 -15.39 -13.54
CA VAL A 19 -22.93 -15.33 -12.25
C VAL A 19 -23.52 -14.11 -11.56
N PHE A 20 -24.40 -14.34 -10.59
CA PHE A 20 -24.64 -13.37 -9.53
C PHE A 20 -23.30 -13.21 -8.82
N LEU A 21 -22.46 -12.30 -9.32
CA LEU A 21 -21.50 -11.64 -8.46
C LEU A 21 -22.38 -10.97 -7.40
N PRO A 22 -22.23 -11.28 -6.11
CA PRO A 22 -22.74 -10.38 -5.11
C PRO A 22 -21.99 -9.07 -5.37
N THR A 23 -22.66 -8.11 -5.99
CA THR A 23 -22.24 -6.71 -5.95
C THR A 23 -22.33 -6.36 -4.48
N ALA A 24 -21.20 -6.50 -3.78
CA ALA A 24 -21.07 -5.96 -2.45
C ALA A 24 -21.36 -4.47 -2.58
N VAL A 25 -22.47 -4.06 -1.99
CA VAL A 25 -22.80 -2.65 -1.81
C VAL A 25 -21.81 -2.14 -0.78
N HIS A 26 -20.67 -1.66 -1.24
CA HIS A 26 -19.76 -0.88 -0.43
C HIS A 26 -20.14 0.58 -0.65
N SER A 27 -20.89 1.16 0.29
CA SER A 27 -20.71 2.60 0.52
C SER A 27 -19.35 2.77 1.17
N TYR A 28 -18.79 3.97 0.95
CA TYR A 28 -17.62 4.56 1.62
C TYR A 28 -16.32 4.52 0.73
N SER A 29 -15.88 5.70 0.20
CA SER A 29 -14.75 6.10 -0.73
C SER A 29 -13.52 6.87 -0.12
N ASN A 30 -12.24 6.66 -0.49
CA ASN A 30 -11.11 7.50 0.01
C ASN A 30 -10.76 8.33 -1.18
N ASP A 31 -11.28 9.53 -1.16
CA ASP A 31 -10.80 10.57 -2.04
C ASP A 31 -9.60 11.19 -1.34
N ASN A 32 -8.46 11.25 -2.00
CA ASN A 32 -7.23 11.92 -1.50
C ASN A 32 -7.47 13.41 -1.20
N ARG A 33 -8.70 13.93 -1.44
CA ARG A 33 -9.13 15.31 -1.23
C ARG A 33 -10.18 15.50 -0.13
N GLU A 34 -10.94 14.46 0.25
CA GLU A 34 -11.94 14.55 1.31
C GLU A 34 -11.63 13.51 2.39
N ARG A 35 -11.22 13.98 3.59
CA ARG A 35 -10.91 13.19 4.80
C ARG A 35 -12.11 12.33 5.25
N THR A 36 -12.35 11.26 4.52
CA THR A 36 -13.51 10.41 4.63
C THR A 36 -13.02 8.99 4.92
N MET A 37 -13.61 8.32 5.90
CA MET A 37 -13.14 7.01 6.41
C MET A 37 -13.48 5.84 5.49
N SER A 38 -13.26 6.04 4.23
CA SER A 38 -14.02 5.37 3.20
C SER A 38 -13.03 5.08 2.07
N GLY A 39 -13.15 4.01 1.26
CA GLY A 39 -12.38 3.64 0.03
C GLY A 39 -10.83 3.72 0.02
N GLY A 40 -10.24 4.08 -1.13
CA GLY A 40 -8.83 4.47 -1.27
C GLY A 40 -7.83 3.45 -1.82
N PRO A 41 -6.67 3.91 -2.31
CA PRO A 41 -5.73 3.05 -3.02
C PRO A 41 -5.24 1.88 -2.15
N HIS A 42 -4.87 2.11 -0.89
CA HIS A 42 -4.38 1.04 0.00
C HIS A 42 -5.47 0.04 0.40
N ARG A 43 -6.72 0.48 0.61
CA ARG A 43 -7.85 -0.45 0.85
C ARG A 43 -8.09 -1.32 -0.39
N VAL A 44 -8.01 -0.75 -1.59
CA VAL A 44 -8.14 -1.50 -2.85
C VAL A 44 -7.01 -2.51 -3.00
N ILE A 45 -5.76 -2.11 -2.80
CA ILE A 45 -4.59 -3.01 -2.86
C ILE A 45 -4.78 -4.18 -1.89
N ASN A 46 -5.16 -3.91 -0.64
CA ASN A 46 -5.43 -4.95 0.35
C ASN A 46 -6.59 -5.87 -0.08
N ALA A 47 -7.66 -5.33 -0.65
CA ALA A 47 -8.79 -6.12 -1.14
C ALA A 47 -8.39 -7.06 -2.28
N PHE A 48 -7.60 -6.58 -3.25
CA PHE A 48 -7.08 -7.42 -4.34
C PHE A 48 -6.13 -8.49 -3.83
N ALA A 49 -5.26 -8.17 -2.87
CA ALA A 49 -4.38 -9.15 -2.24
C ALA A 49 -5.16 -10.25 -1.50
N VAL A 50 -6.23 -9.91 -0.77
CA VAL A 50 -7.15 -10.89 -0.18
C VAL A 50 -7.77 -11.78 -1.26
N GLN A 51 -8.29 -11.19 -2.34
CA GLN A 51 -8.92 -11.95 -3.43
C GLN A 51 -7.93 -12.91 -4.09
N ALA A 52 -6.70 -12.45 -4.35
CA ALA A 52 -5.63 -13.28 -4.90
C ALA A 52 -5.29 -14.44 -3.97
N PHE A 53 -5.10 -14.16 -2.67
CA PHE A 53 -4.85 -15.20 -1.66
C PHE A 53 -5.96 -16.27 -1.64
N VAL A 54 -7.23 -15.85 -1.65
CA VAL A 54 -8.36 -16.79 -1.64
C VAL A 54 -8.46 -17.57 -2.96
N ALA A 55 -8.14 -16.96 -4.10
CA ALA A 55 -8.12 -17.65 -5.38
C ALA A 55 -7.01 -18.72 -5.43
N GLU A 56 -5.81 -18.39 -4.94
CA GLU A 56 -4.67 -19.30 -4.87
C GLU A 56 -4.92 -20.45 -3.87
N SER A 57 -5.60 -20.16 -2.76
CA SER A 57 -5.89 -21.16 -1.72
C SER A 57 -6.77 -22.31 -2.21
N LEU A 58 -7.54 -22.12 -3.29
CA LEU A 58 -8.32 -23.17 -3.95
C LEU A 58 -7.45 -24.28 -4.57
N GLY A 59 -6.16 -24.01 -4.80
CA GLY A 59 -5.18 -25.00 -5.24
C GLY A 59 -4.55 -25.82 -4.11
N ASP A 60 -4.74 -25.41 -2.85
CA ASP A 60 -4.08 -26.03 -1.69
C ASP A 60 -4.98 -27.06 -0.98
N PRO A 61 -4.55 -28.32 -0.77
CA PRO A 61 -5.36 -29.37 -0.15
C PRO A 61 -5.80 -29.09 1.30
N VAL A 62 -5.08 -28.24 2.02
CA VAL A 62 -5.41 -27.85 3.38
C VAL A 62 -6.34 -26.65 3.36
N LEU A 63 -5.98 -25.59 2.61
CA LEU A 63 -6.74 -24.34 2.63
C LEU A 63 -8.12 -24.46 1.96
N THR A 64 -8.29 -25.35 0.99
CA THR A 64 -9.60 -25.67 0.37
C THR A 64 -10.66 -26.16 1.35
N GLN A 65 -10.29 -26.56 2.56
CA GLN A 65 -11.21 -27.02 3.60
C GLN A 65 -11.84 -25.86 4.39
N TYR A 66 -11.32 -24.64 4.23
CA TYR A 66 -11.77 -23.46 4.97
C TYR A 66 -12.80 -22.65 4.17
N ASP A 67 -13.83 -22.18 4.87
CA ASP A 67 -14.75 -21.19 4.33
C ASP A 67 -14.22 -19.77 4.61
N PHE A 68 -13.60 -19.16 3.59
CA PHE A 68 -13.03 -17.82 3.69
C PHE A 68 -14.08 -16.71 3.71
N TRP A 69 -15.33 -16.97 3.33
CA TRP A 69 -16.33 -15.92 3.15
C TRP A 69 -17.50 -16.00 4.16
N GLY A 70 -17.90 -17.22 4.54
CA GLY A 70 -19.05 -17.46 5.41
C GLY A 70 -18.76 -17.46 6.92
N GLY A 71 -17.53 -17.16 7.34
CA GLY A 71 -17.17 -17.04 8.76
C GLY A 71 -17.95 -15.95 9.50
N GLU A 72 -18.00 -16.01 10.84
CA GLU A 72 -18.66 -14.99 11.66
C GLU A 72 -17.93 -13.64 11.60
N SER A 73 -18.65 -12.57 11.91
CA SER A 73 -18.04 -11.24 12.06
C SER A 73 -17.26 -11.18 13.37
N LEU A 74 -16.15 -10.46 13.36
CA LEU A 74 -15.28 -10.24 14.51
C LEU A 74 -15.49 -8.82 15.01
N THR A 75 -15.70 -8.69 16.32
CA THR A 75 -15.76 -7.40 17.01
C THR A 75 -14.35 -6.96 17.44
N GLY A 76 -13.89 -5.77 17.04
CA GLY A 76 -12.53 -5.29 17.31
C GLY A 76 -12.41 -3.77 17.46
N THR A 77 -11.21 -3.28 17.78
CA THR A 77 -10.94 -1.84 17.86
C THR A 77 -10.55 -1.29 16.49
N THR A 78 -11.19 -0.19 16.07
CA THR A 78 -10.88 0.53 14.83
C THR A 78 -10.91 2.04 15.05
N VAL A 79 -10.39 2.80 14.08
CA VAL A 79 -10.59 4.25 14.01
C VAL A 79 -12.05 4.52 13.65
N VAL A 80 -12.73 5.37 14.43
CA VAL A 80 -14.11 5.83 14.19
C VAL A 80 -14.19 7.32 13.91
N GLN A 81 -13.11 8.05 14.17
CA GLN A 81 -12.94 9.43 13.74
C GLN A 81 -11.46 9.69 13.40
N PRO A 82 -11.14 10.15 12.18
CA PRO A 82 -9.78 10.47 11.77
C PRO A 82 -9.23 11.70 12.50
N GLY A 83 -7.91 11.83 12.50
CA GLY A 83 -7.22 12.92 13.18
C GLY A 83 -5.81 13.16 12.66
N ASN A 84 -5.30 14.38 12.87
CA ASN A 84 -3.91 14.69 12.51
C ASN A 84 -2.96 14.18 13.59
N TRP A 85 -3.41 14.21 14.85
CA TRP A 85 -2.65 13.83 16.03
C TRP A 85 -3.37 12.76 16.86
N GLU A 86 -2.64 12.16 17.79
CA GLU A 86 -3.16 11.11 18.66
C GLU A 86 -4.39 11.58 19.47
N GLU A 87 -4.43 12.85 19.87
CA GLU A 87 -5.56 13.42 20.61
C GLU A 87 -6.79 13.70 19.73
N ASP A 88 -6.61 13.78 18.41
CA ASP A 88 -7.67 14.05 17.44
C ASP A 88 -8.37 12.75 16.98
N VAL A 89 -7.64 11.64 16.99
CA VAL A 89 -8.15 10.33 16.56
C VAL A 89 -9.04 9.74 17.65
N GLN A 90 -10.22 9.28 17.26
CA GLN A 90 -11.08 8.50 18.13
C GLN A 90 -11.06 7.04 17.69
N GLU A 91 -10.63 6.16 18.60
CA GLU A 91 -10.85 4.73 18.45
C GLU A 91 -12.21 4.30 19.04
N GLY A 92 -12.81 3.29 18.42
CA GLY A 92 -14.07 2.71 18.83
C GLY A 92 -14.16 1.23 18.49
N ILE A 93 -15.34 0.65 18.70
CA ILE A 93 -15.60 -0.76 18.39
C ILE A 93 -16.19 -0.87 16.99
N GLY A 94 -15.53 -1.63 16.13
CA GLY A 94 -16.01 -2.03 14.81
C GLY A 94 -16.40 -3.52 14.77
N GLU A 95 -17.16 -3.90 13.76
CA GLU A 95 -17.52 -5.28 13.47
C GLU A 95 -17.26 -5.56 11.98
N GLY A 96 -16.59 -6.68 11.68
CA GLY A 96 -16.30 -7.07 10.30
C GLY A 96 -15.75 -8.48 10.18
N LYS A 97 -15.85 -9.06 8.99
CA LYS A 97 -15.17 -10.33 8.65
C LYS A 97 -13.66 -10.15 8.69
N TRP A 98 -12.91 -11.26 8.81
CA TRP A 98 -11.44 -11.24 8.85
C TRP A 98 -10.84 -10.41 7.71
N TYR A 99 -11.34 -10.56 6.48
CA TYR A 99 -10.82 -9.83 5.33
C TYR A 99 -11.17 -8.35 5.36
N GLN A 100 -12.28 -7.95 6.00
CA GLN A 100 -12.63 -6.54 6.15
C GLN A 100 -11.65 -5.83 7.09
N TRP A 101 -11.17 -6.51 8.12
CA TRP A 101 -10.10 -6.00 8.99
C TRP A 101 -8.76 -5.84 8.26
N VAL A 102 -8.44 -6.76 7.33
CA VAL A 102 -7.25 -6.61 6.47
C VAL A 102 -7.41 -5.42 5.52
N ILE A 103 -8.57 -5.29 4.87
CA ILE A 103 -8.86 -4.17 3.96
C ILE A 103 -8.79 -2.84 4.72
N GLU A 104 -9.41 -2.76 5.89
CA GLU A 104 -9.45 -1.54 6.70
C GLU A 104 -8.09 -1.14 7.26
N GLY A 105 -7.20 -2.12 7.52
CA GLY A 105 -5.80 -1.84 7.83
C GLY A 105 -5.07 -1.06 6.73
N GLY A 106 -5.58 -1.08 5.49
CA GLY A 106 -5.12 -0.23 4.41
C GLY A 106 -5.30 1.26 4.67
N TYR A 107 -6.19 1.65 5.58
CA TYR A 107 -6.43 3.04 5.97
C TYR A 107 -6.00 3.32 7.40
N THR A 108 -6.24 2.41 8.34
CA THR A 108 -5.90 2.69 9.75
C THR A 108 -4.40 2.81 10.01
N ALA A 109 -3.56 2.38 9.06
CA ALA A 109 -2.12 2.60 9.08
C ALA A 109 -1.71 4.07 8.87
N ASP A 110 -2.57 4.90 8.29
CA ASP A 110 -2.35 6.34 8.15
C ASP A 110 -2.71 7.10 9.42
N GLU A 111 -3.50 6.54 10.33
CA GLU A 111 -4.08 7.29 11.44
C GLU A 111 -3.25 7.16 12.73
N PRO A 112 -2.91 8.27 13.41
CA PRO A 112 -3.11 9.68 13.03
C PRO A 112 -2.15 10.14 11.91
N GLU A 113 -2.67 10.89 10.93
CA GLU A 113 -2.01 11.23 9.65
C GLU A 113 -0.58 11.79 9.82
N ARG A 114 -0.43 12.82 10.64
CA ARG A 114 0.87 13.51 10.78
C ARG A 114 1.86 12.71 11.59
N TYR A 115 1.36 11.95 12.56
CA TYR A 115 2.20 11.06 13.34
C TYR A 115 2.69 9.88 12.50
N MET A 116 1.82 9.29 11.68
CA MET A 116 2.13 8.11 10.89
C MET A 116 2.95 8.41 9.64
N SER A 117 2.72 9.54 8.96
CA SER A 117 3.47 9.94 7.76
C SER A 117 5.00 9.91 7.93
N LEU A 118 5.54 10.24 9.11
CA LEU A 118 6.99 10.16 9.37
C LEU A 118 7.56 8.72 9.42
N ARG A 119 6.69 7.70 9.47
CA ARG A 119 7.02 6.28 9.63
C ARG A 119 6.74 5.47 8.37
N HIS A 120 6.26 6.10 7.30
CA HIS A 120 5.89 5.44 6.03
C HIS A 120 7.06 5.37 5.03
N PHE A 121 8.18 5.99 5.38
CA PHE A 121 9.38 6.03 4.56
C PHE A 121 10.34 4.88 4.86
N TYR A 122 10.98 4.35 3.83
CA TYR A 122 12.13 3.45 3.95
C TYR A 122 13.08 3.63 2.76
N ASP A 123 14.22 4.28 2.97
CA ASP A 123 15.30 4.38 1.98
C ASP A 123 16.17 3.10 2.03
N PRO A 124 16.09 2.22 1.01
CA PRO A 124 16.83 0.96 1.00
C PRO A 124 18.34 1.16 0.76
N LEU A 125 18.75 2.33 0.27
CA LEU A 125 20.16 2.65 0.00
C LEU A 125 20.82 3.41 1.15
N GLY A 126 20.02 3.98 2.05
CA GLY A 126 20.49 4.83 3.14
C GLY A 126 21.35 5.99 2.62
N ALA A 127 20.89 6.64 1.54
CA ALA A 127 21.70 7.60 0.78
C ALA A 127 22.17 8.77 1.65
N ASN A 128 21.39 9.15 2.65
CA ASN A 128 21.76 10.16 3.63
C ASN A 128 22.44 9.53 4.87
N GLN A 129 23.77 9.37 4.79
CA GLN A 129 24.61 8.95 5.92
C GLN A 129 24.20 7.60 6.54
N GLY A 130 23.62 6.70 5.74
CA GLY A 130 23.15 5.39 6.19
C GLY A 130 21.80 5.40 6.91
N ALA A 131 21.10 6.55 6.96
CA ALA A 131 19.74 6.62 7.51
C ALA A 131 18.74 5.99 6.54
N THR A 132 17.96 5.03 7.02
CA THR A 132 16.91 4.34 6.26
C THR A 132 15.52 4.95 6.45
N TYR A 133 15.38 5.91 7.38
CA TYR A 133 14.12 6.58 7.70
C TYR A 133 14.09 7.99 7.09
N LEU A 134 12.94 8.66 7.17
CA LEU A 134 12.80 10.03 6.64
C LEU A 134 13.73 11.02 7.35
N THR A 135 14.58 11.69 6.57
CA THR A 135 15.52 12.74 7.00
C THR A 135 15.30 14.05 6.25
N ASP A 136 14.50 14.03 5.19
CA ASP A 136 14.21 15.23 4.42
C ASP A 136 13.27 16.16 5.18
N HIS A 137 13.67 17.42 5.32
CA HIS A 137 12.93 18.53 5.95
C HIS A 137 12.46 18.35 7.41
N VAL A 138 12.58 17.17 8.02
CA VAL A 138 12.07 16.80 9.35
C VAL A 138 12.72 17.50 10.53
N GLU A 139 13.95 17.98 10.40
CA GLU A 139 14.65 18.73 11.47
C GLU A 139 14.38 20.25 11.37
N GLU A 140 13.62 20.69 10.36
CA GLU A 140 13.25 22.09 10.23
C GLU A 140 12.16 22.44 11.23
N TRP A 141 12.27 23.65 11.80
CA TRP A 141 11.36 24.10 12.86
C TRP A 141 9.88 24.00 12.46
N LEU A 142 9.56 24.30 11.21
CA LEU A 142 8.18 24.28 10.73
C LEU A 142 7.69 22.85 10.54
N THR A 143 8.49 21.97 9.94
CA THR A 143 8.15 20.55 9.79
C THR A 143 7.99 19.87 11.15
N SER A 144 8.90 20.12 12.08
CA SER A 144 8.81 19.56 13.44
C SER A 144 7.58 20.09 14.20
N PHE A 145 7.18 21.34 13.95
CA PHE A 145 5.94 21.89 14.51
C PHE A 145 4.68 21.28 13.86
N VAL A 146 4.72 21.03 12.55
CA VAL A 146 3.57 20.53 11.79
C VAL A 146 3.39 19.02 11.96
N MET A 147 4.45 18.22 11.82
CA MET A 147 4.42 16.76 11.80
C MET A 147 4.87 16.11 13.11
N GLY A 148 5.50 16.90 14.00
CA GLY A 148 6.02 16.41 15.27
C GLY A 148 7.51 16.04 15.18
N PRO A 149 8.10 15.55 16.28
CA PRO A 149 9.50 15.15 16.28
C PRO A 149 9.71 13.90 15.42
N ASN A 150 10.80 13.88 14.65
CA ASN A 150 11.17 12.72 13.85
C ASN A 150 11.40 11.49 14.74
N PRO A 151 10.65 10.38 14.56
CA PRO A 151 10.81 9.16 15.34
C PRO A 151 12.09 8.39 15.03
N ARG A 152 12.78 8.73 13.93
CA ARG A 152 13.95 8.02 13.39
C ARG A 152 13.65 6.53 13.18
N MET A 153 12.48 6.26 12.59
CA MET A 153 11.90 4.95 12.38
C MET A 153 11.47 4.82 10.93
N ASP A 154 11.79 3.69 10.29
CA ASP A 154 11.38 3.39 8.92
C ASP A 154 10.16 2.46 8.86
N ALA A 155 9.49 2.45 7.70
CA ALA A 155 8.28 1.66 7.46
C ALA A 155 8.49 0.16 7.68
N LYS A 156 9.66 -0.34 7.28
CA LYS A 156 10.04 -1.75 7.41
C LYS A 156 9.99 -2.20 8.87
N TRP A 157 10.69 -1.51 9.76
CA TRP A 157 10.72 -1.88 11.18
C TRP A 157 9.45 -1.45 11.93
N TRP A 158 8.83 -0.35 11.53
CA TRP A 158 7.55 0.08 12.07
C TRP A 158 6.46 -0.98 11.86
N GLY A 159 6.24 -1.39 10.60
CA GLY A 159 5.25 -2.40 10.25
C GLY A 159 5.60 -3.79 10.77
N ALA A 160 6.88 -4.15 10.82
CA ALA A 160 7.30 -5.47 11.28
C ALA A 160 7.21 -5.64 12.81
N LEU A 161 7.62 -4.64 13.60
CA LEU A 161 7.91 -4.82 15.03
C LEU A 161 7.34 -3.75 15.96
N HIS A 162 7.25 -2.49 15.53
CA HIS A 162 7.08 -1.37 16.46
C HIS A 162 5.67 -0.78 16.50
N SER A 163 4.90 -0.87 15.41
CA SER A 163 3.50 -0.47 15.41
C SER A 163 2.70 -1.26 16.47
N PRO A 164 1.73 -0.64 17.16
CA PRO A 164 0.76 -1.34 18.01
C PRO A 164 0.04 -2.49 17.28
N TYR A 165 -0.09 -2.37 15.96
CA TYR A 165 -0.62 -3.39 15.06
C TYR A 165 0.44 -3.83 14.05
N SER A 166 1.71 -3.93 14.45
CA SER A 166 2.75 -4.55 13.62
C SER A 166 2.50 -6.03 13.36
N LEU A 167 3.14 -6.61 12.34
CA LEU A 167 3.03 -8.03 12.03
C LEU A 167 3.38 -8.94 13.22
N ALA A 168 4.44 -8.61 13.97
CA ALA A 168 4.80 -9.36 15.18
C ALA A 168 3.68 -9.31 16.23
N LYS A 169 3.02 -8.16 16.39
CA LYS A 169 1.83 -8.05 17.25
C LYS A 169 0.64 -8.82 16.69
N GLY A 170 0.44 -8.84 15.39
CA GLY A 170 -0.57 -9.65 14.73
C GLY A 170 -0.43 -11.14 15.04
N VAL A 171 0.80 -11.67 15.00
CA VAL A 171 1.09 -13.05 15.39
C VAL A 171 0.80 -13.28 16.88
N GLU A 172 1.24 -12.38 17.77
CA GLU A 172 0.93 -12.45 19.20
C GLU A 172 -0.60 -12.46 19.46
N PHE A 173 -1.35 -11.59 18.79
CA PHE A 173 -2.80 -11.52 18.89
C PHE A 173 -3.45 -12.82 18.41
N MET A 174 -2.98 -13.38 17.30
CA MET A 174 -3.47 -14.65 16.76
C MET A 174 -3.25 -15.81 17.75
N GLU A 175 -2.05 -15.95 18.31
CA GLU A 175 -1.72 -16.98 19.31
C GLU A 175 -2.61 -16.86 20.56
N ARG A 176 -2.81 -15.63 21.03
CA ARG A 176 -3.69 -15.34 22.17
C ARG A 176 -5.14 -15.62 21.84
N ALA A 177 -5.61 -15.34 20.63
CA ALA A 177 -6.98 -15.62 20.19
C ALA A 177 -7.27 -17.14 20.22
N PHE A 178 -6.33 -17.97 19.76
CA PHE A 178 -6.46 -19.43 19.83
C PHE A 178 -6.48 -19.95 21.28
N SER A 179 -5.83 -19.26 22.20
CA SER A 179 -5.75 -19.61 23.62
C SER A 179 -6.90 -19.04 24.46
N ALA A 180 -7.66 -18.08 23.94
CA ALA A 180 -8.72 -17.39 24.66
C ALA A 180 -9.95 -18.28 24.88
N SER A 181 -10.48 -18.26 26.10
CA SER A 181 -11.67 -19.05 26.50
C SER A 181 -12.99 -18.29 26.37
N ARG A 182 -12.95 -16.95 26.33
CA ARG A 182 -14.13 -16.08 26.21
C ARG A 182 -14.31 -15.63 24.76
N SER A 183 -15.51 -15.81 24.21
CA SER A 183 -15.81 -15.49 22.80
C SER A 183 -15.50 -14.03 22.45
N GLN A 184 -15.93 -13.08 23.28
CA GLN A 184 -15.71 -11.65 23.01
C GLN A 184 -14.22 -11.25 23.02
N GLU A 185 -13.41 -11.84 23.90
CA GLU A 185 -11.96 -11.60 23.91
C GLU A 185 -11.31 -12.21 22.67
N LYS A 186 -11.75 -13.41 22.29
CA LYS A 186 -11.29 -14.12 21.10
C LYS A 186 -11.57 -13.34 19.82
N GLU A 187 -12.79 -12.80 19.67
CA GLU A 187 -13.16 -11.94 18.54
C GLU A 187 -12.25 -10.71 18.42
N ARG A 188 -12.02 -10.00 19.53
CA ARG A 188 -11.16 -8.81 19.57
C ARG A 188 -9.72 -9.11 19.19
N LEU A 189 -9.18 -10.23 19.67
CA LEU A 189 -7.82 -10.65 19.36
C LEU A 189 -7.69 -11.06 17.89
N PHE A 190 -8.67 -11.78 17.32
CA PHE A 190 -8.64 -12.07 15.88
C PHE A 190 -8.77 -10.80 15.04
N ALA A 191 -9.69 -9.89 15.39
CA ALA A 191 -9.83 -8.62 14.68
C ALA A 191 -8.52 -7.81 14.70
N ALA A 192 -7.87 -7.71 15.86
CA ALA A 192 -6.57 -7.06 16.01
C ALA A 192 -5.49 -7.75 15.16
N ALA A 193 -5.46 -9.08 15.12
CA ALA A 193 -4.51 -9.84 14.31
C ALA A 193 -4.66 -9.55 12.80
N TRP A 194 -5.89 -9.51 12.30
CA TRP A 194 -6.17 -9.22 10.89
C TRP A 194 -5.94 -7.75 10.54
N ARG A 195 -6.27 -6.82 11.45
CA ARG A 195 -5.89 -5.40 11.32
C ARG A 195 -4.38 -5.25 11.20
N SER A 196 -3.60 -5.97 12.02
CA SER A 196 -2.13 -5.92 11.95
C SER A 196 -1.56 -6.38 10.61
N LEU A 197 -2.17 -7.40 10.00
CA LEU A 197 -1.81 -7.80 8.65
C LEU A 197 -2.09 -6.68 7.65
N GLY A 198 -3.28 -6.08 7.71
CA GLY A 198 -3.68 -4.99 6.83
C GLY A 198 -2.79 -3.75 6.92
N GLU A 199 -2.44 -3.32 8.14
CA GLU A 199 -1.56 -2.16 8.35
C GLU A 199 -0.11 -2.44 7.92
N THR A 200 0.36 -3.69 8.07
CA THR A 200 1.67 -4.08 7.53
C THR A 200 1.66 -4.07 5.99
N MET A 201 0.56 -4.51 5.37
CA MET A 201 0.41 -4.49 3.92
C MET A 201 0.35 -3.08 3.35
N HIS A 202 -0.28 -2.13 4.07
CA HIS A 202 -0.24 -0.71 3.74
C HIS A 202 1.20 -0.22 3.62
N LEU A 203 2.00 -0.42 4.67
CA LEU A 203 3.40 0.02 4.70
C LEU A 203 4.28 -0.66 3.64
N LEU A 204 3.96 -1.90 3.28
CA LEU A 204 4.64 -2.58 2.16
C LEU A 204 4.23 -1.96 0.81
N ALA A 205 2.97 -1.54 0.66
CA ALA A 205 2.50 -0.87 -0.54
C ALA A 205 3.13 0.52 -0.70
N ASP A 206 3.41 1.25 0.38
CA ASP A 206 4.16 2.51 0.33
C ASP A 206 5.52 2.34 -0.34
N MET A 207 6.14 1.17 -0.24
CA MET A 207 7.42 0.87 -0.89
C MET A 207 7.33 0.84 -2.42
N THR A 208 6.12 0.89 -2.98
CA THR A 208 5.86 1.04 -4.41
C THR A 208 5.77 2.50 -4.86
N VAL A 209 5.76 3.45 -3.91
CA VAL A 209 5.73 4.89 -4.16
C VAL A 209 7.16 5.45 -4.13
N PRO A 210 7.60 6.17 -5.17
CA PRO A 210 8.97 6.67 -5.23
C PRO A 210 9.34 7.62 -4.09
N ALA A 211 8.42 8.45 -3.59
CA ALA A 211 8.69 9.39 -2.50
C ALA A 211 9.06 8.67 -1.19
N HIS A 212 8.28 7.65 -0.82
CA HIS A 212 8.50 6.84 0.39
C HIS A 212 9.85 6.13 0.42
N VAL A 213 10.40 5.76 -0.74
CA VAL A 213 11.67 5.03 -0.84
C VAL A 213 12.87 5.88 -1.24
N ARG A 214 12.65 7.17 -1.52
CA ARG A 214 13.70 8.12 -1.91
C ARG A 214 13.81 9.31 -0.98
N ASN A 215 13.31 9.16 0.25
CA ASN A 215 13.47 10.14 1.31
C ASN A 215 13.05 11.54 0.85
N ASP A 216 11.85 11.62 0.26
CA ASP A 216 11.29 12.83 -0.34
C ASP A 216 10.00 13.19 0.40
N SER A 217 10.06 14.17 1.29
CA SER A 217 8.92 14.48 2.15
C SER A 217 7.94 15.44 1.48
N HIS A 218 6.66 15.05 1.41
CA HIS A 218 5.57 15.90 0.91
C HIS A 218 4.40 15.95 1.89
N PRO A 219 4.49 16.74 2.98
CA PRO A 219 3.51 16.70 4.07
C PRO A 219 2.13 17.31 3.76
N GLY A 220 1.86 17.80 2.54
CA GLY A 220 0.52 18.21 2.13
C GLY A 220 -0.11 19.32 2.97
N VAL A 221 0.68 20.28 3.46
CA VAL A 221 0.20 21.28 4.42
C VAL A 221 -0.39 22.47 3.65
N ALA A 222 -1.69 22.43 3.35
CA ALA A 222 -2.37 23.39 2.46
C ALA A 222 -2.09 24.89 2.70
N TRP A 223 -1.80 25.34 3.93
CA TRP A 223 -1.48 26.75 4.18
C TRP A 223 0.00 27.11 3.94
N THR A 224 0.92 26.14 3.97
CA THR A 224 2.34 26.38 3.72
C THR A 224 2.65 26.42 2.22
N GLU A 225 1.79 25.88 1.36
CA GLU A 225 1.88 26.01 -0.10
C GLU A 225 1.90 27.47 -0.56
N TYR A 226 1.22 28.36 0.17
CA TYR A 226 1.25 29.82 -0.10
C TYR A 226 2.58 30.49 0.31
N ILE A 227 3.46 29.76 1.00
CA ILE A 227 4.70 30.26 1.61
C ILE A 227 5.92 29.61 0.94
N THR A 228 5.81 28.33 0.57
CA THR A 228 6.89 27.55 -0.04
C THR A 228 6.35 26.30 -0.74
N ASP A 229 6.91 25.97 -1.91
CA ASP A 229 6.57 24.75 -2.66
C ASP A 229 7.08 23.46 -2.01
N LYS A 230 7.84 23.60 -0.92
CA LYS A 230 8.55 22.55 -0.18
C LYS A 230 7.64 21.62 0.64
N TYR A 231 6.41 22.04 0.91
CA TYR A 231 5.48 21.34 1.80
C TYR A 231 4.16 20.97 1.11
N ARG A 232 4.17 20.97 -0.22
CA ARG A 232 3.07 20.45 -1.05
C ARG A 232 2.83 18.97 -0.77
N ALA A 233 1.67 18.47 -1.18
CA ALA A 233 1.40 17.03 -1.22
C ALA A 233 2.18 16.35 -2.35
N ASP A 234 2.40 15.04 -2.25
CA ASP A 234 3.04 14.27 -3.33
C ASP A 234 2.06 14.18 -4.50
N PRO A 235 2.37 14.75 -5.68
CA PRO A 235 1.45 14.70 -6.81
C PRO A 235 1.12 13.28 -7.26
N TYR A 236 2.03 12.31 -7.04
CA TYR A 236 1.72 10.91 -7.33
C TYR A 236 0.57 10.41 -6.46
N GLU A 237 0.63 10.66 -5.15
CA GLU A 237 -0.44 10.29 -4.23
C GLU A 237 -1.71 11.12 -4.46
N GLU A 238 -1.62 12.36 -4.96
CA GLU A 238 -2.81 13.13 -5.35
C GLU A 238 -3.51 12.58 -6.61
N ASP A 239 -2.75 12.02 -7.55
CA ASP A 239 -3.26 11.52 -8.84
C ASP A 239 -3.63 10.03 -8.83
N VAL A 240 -3.03 9.23 -7.93
CA VAL A 240 -3.35 7.80 -7.78
C VAL A 240 -4.47 7.61 -6.76
N ASP A 241 -5.69 7.60 -7.28
CA ASP A 241 -6.90 7.35 -6.51
C ASP A 241 -7.34 5.87 -6.54
N GLU A 242 -8.51 5.62 -5.95
CA GLU A 242 -9.15 4.31 -5.91
C GLU A 242 -9.41 3.71 -7.30
N GLU A 243 -9.78 4.52 -8.29
CA GLU A 243 -10.08 4.06 -9.65
C GLU A 243 -8.80 3.64 -10.37
N VAL A 244 -7.75 4.45 -10.27
CA VAL A 244 -6.43 4.14 -10.84
C VAL A 244 -5.88 2.83 -10.26
N ALA A 245 -6.00 2.64 -8.93
CA ALA A 245 -5.60 1.40 -8.27
C ALA A 245 -6.41 0.19 -8.77
N LYS A 246 -7.73 0.32 -8.90
CA LYS A 246 -8.60 -0.76 -9.41
C LYS A 246 -8.25 -1.15 -10.84
N ASP A 247 -8.08 -0.16 -11.72
CA ASP A 247 -7.77 -0.39 -13.13
C ASP A 247 -6.41 -1.10 -13.26
N SER A 248 -5.41 -0.63 -12.53
CA SER A 248 -4.07 -1.22 -12.50
C SER A 248 -4.10 -2.68 -12.04
N MET A 249 -4.85 -2.99 -10.97
CA MET A 249 -4.97 -4.35 -10.45
C MET A 249 -5.81 -5.27 -11.37
N ALA A 250 -6.83 -4.73 -12.03
CA ALA A 250 -7.67 -5.47 -12.97
C ALA A 250 -6.91 -5.91 -14.23
N GLU A 251 -5.91 -5.14 -14.66
CA GLU A 251 -5.00 -5.56 -15.74
C GLU A 251 -4.12 -6.76 -15.33
N GLY A 252 -3.83 -6.91 -14.03
CA GLY A 252 -3.12 -8.05 -13.46
C GLY A 252 -1.69 -8.23 -13.99
N ARG A 253 -1.06 -7.14 -14.46
CA ARG A 253 0.30 -7.17 -15.01
C ARG A 253 1.32 -6.98 -13.89
N VAL A 254 2.27 -7.90 -13.78
CA VAL A 254 3.37 -7.85 -12.81
C VAL A 254 4.70 -7.91 -13.55
N ASP A 255 5.67 -7.11 -13.13
CA ASP A 255 7.02 -7.15 -13.70
C ASP A 255 7.62 -8.56 -13.50
N PRO A 256 7.96 -9.29 -14.58
CA PRO A 256 8.57 -10.60 -14.47
C PRO A 256 9.88 -10.63 -13.67
N ASP A 257 10.64 -9.52 -13.66
CA ASP A 257 11.87 -9.43 -12.89
C ASP A 257 11.59 -9.26 -11.39
N VAL A 258 10.59 -8.45 -11.01
CA VAL A 258 10.12 -8.35 -9.61
C VAL A 258 9.61 -9.71 -9.12
N LEU A 259 8.80 -10.38 -9.93
CA LEU A 259 8.28 -11.71 -9.59
C LEU A 259 9.41 -12.71 -9.40
N ARG A 260 10.44 -12.68 -10.26
CA ARG A 260 11.61 -13.55 -10.14
C ARG A 260 12.42 -13.26 -8.88
N GLU A 261 12.61 -11.98 -8.54
CA GLU A 261 13.29 -11.60 -7.31
C GLU A 261 12.50 -12.10 -6.07
N ILE A 262 11.16 -11.94 -6.05
CA ILE A 262 10.31 -12.44 -4.95
C ILE A 262 10.39 -13.96 -4.82
N GLN A 263 10.35 -14.67 -5.94
CA GLN A 263 10.48 -16.14 -5.97
C GLN A 263 11.88 -16.63 -5.57
N SER A 264 12.89 -15.76 -5.62
CA SER A 264 14.26 -16.08 -5.21
C SER A 264 14.49 -15.97 -3.70
N ILE A 265 13.53 -15.40 -2.94
CA ILE A 265 13.62 -15.32 -1.48
C ILE A 265 13.73 -16.75 -0.92
N PRO A 266 14.81 -17.10 -0.19
CA PRO A 266 15.02 -18.47 0.25
C PRO A 266 13.87 -18.99 1.11
N GLU A 267 13.47 -20.25 0.93
CA GLU A 267 12.41 -20.88 1.73
C GLU A 267 12.72 -20.94 3.24
N THR A 268 13.99 -20.79 3.63
CA THR A 268 14.40 -20.66 5.03
C THR A 268 14.00 -19.33 5.66
N GLN A 269 13.72 -18.31 4.84
CA GLN A 269 13.15 -17.04 5.25
C GLN A 269 11.63 -17.19 5.26
N GLN A 270 11.06 -17.44 6.45
CA GLN A 270 9.61 -17.62 6.62
C GLN A 270 9.05 -16.58 7.60
N GLY A 271 7.73 -16.38 7.54
CA GLY A 271 7.03 -15.44 8.41
C GLY A 271 7.62 -14.03 8.34
N LEU A 272 7.97 -13.48 9.49
CA LEU A 272 8.50 -12.12 9.64
C LEU A 272 9.72 -11.85 8.75
N LEU A 273 10.66 -12.80 8.65
CA LEU A 273 11.87 -12.58 7.87
C LEU A 273 11.57 -12.44 6.38
N LYS A 274 10.61 -13.22 5.87
CA LYS A 274 10.15 -13.10 4.47
C LYS A 274 9.55 -11.71 4.22
N VAL A 275 8.74 -11.21 5.15
CA VAL A 275 8.15 -9.87 5.03
C VAL A 275 9.22 -8.79 5.04
N LEU A 276 10.22 -8.87 5.92
CA LEU A 276 11.35 -7.93 5.91
C LEU A 276 12.12 -7.93 4.57
N GLN A 277 12.27 -9.09 3.93
CA GLN A 277 12.88 -9.19 2.61
C GLN A 277 11.99 -8.62 1.50
N LEU A 278 10.66 -8.72 1.62
CA LEU A 278 9.74 -8.08 0.67
C LEU A 278 9.84 -6.55 0.74
N PHE A 279 9.94 -5.96 1.93
CA PHE A 279 10.21 -4.53 2.08
C PHE A 279 11.52 -4.12 1.38
N ASP A 280 12.61 -4.86 1.63
CA ASP A 280 13.91 -4.59 0.99
C ASP A 280 13.84 -4.64 -0.53
N LEU A 281 13.20 -5.69 -1.07
CA LEU A 281 13.09 -5.94 -2.50
C LEU A 281 12.24 -4.89 -3.19
N VAL A 282 11.02 -4.68 -2.71
CA VAL A 282 10.06 -3.75 -3.33
C VAL A 282 10.62 -2.33 -3.26
N ALA A 283 11.14 -1.92 -2.10
CA ALA A 283 11.72 -0.59 -1.96
C ALA A 283 12.94 -0.39 -2.88
N ALA A 284 13.85 -1.37 -2.95
CA ALA A 284 15.02 -1.29 -3.82
C ALA A 284 14.63 -1.26 -5.30
N TYR A 285 13.63 -2.03 -5.70
CA TYR A 285 13.11 -2.01 -7.07
C TYR A 285 12.52 -0.63 -7.39
N THR A 286 11.64 -0.10 -6.54
CA THR A 286 11.01 1.20 -6.76
C THR A 286 12.05 2.33 -6.79
N ASN A 287 12.93 2.37 -5.79
CA ASN A 287 14.01 3.36 -5.69
C ASN A 287 14.90 3.35 -6.94
N ARG A 288 15.29 2.17 -7.43
CA ARG A 288 16.15 2.02 -8.61
C ARG A 288 15.50 2.49 -9.90
N ASN A 289 14.18 2.39 -10.00
CA ASN A 289 13.49 2.49 -11.28
C ASN A 289 12.73 3.78 -11.52
N TYR A 290 12.29 4.46 -10.45
CA TYR A 290 11.41 5.62 -10.54
C TYR A 290 12.00 6.83 -9.80
N PHE A 291 11.60 8.02 -10.24
CA PHE A 291 11.86 9.26 -9.51
C PHE A 291 10.64 9.63 -8.69
N SER A 292 10.87 10.36 -7.60
CA SER A 292 9.88 11.25 -7.02
C SER A 292 10.17 12.68 -7.50
N LEU A 293 9.22 13.60 -7.30
CA LEU A 293 9.29 14.93 -7.90
C LEU A 293 10.57 15.70 -7.53
N ASP A 294 11.03 15.63 -6.28
CA ASP A 294 12.19 16.42 -5.83
C ASP A 294 13.50 15.65 -5.86
N THR A 295 13.51 14.36 -6.21
CA THR A 295 14.72 13.50 -6.21
C THR A 295 15.35 13.30 -7.58
N VAL A 296 14.81 13.98 -8.59
CA VAL A 296 15.36 13.98 -9.96
C VAL A 296 16.72 14.63 -9.98
N ALA A 297 17.71 13.92 -10.53
CA ALA A 297 19.07 14.43 -10.68
C ALA A 297 19.73 13.81 -11.91
N GLY A 298 20.71 14.51 -12.48
CA GLY A 298 21.43 14.04 -13.64
C GLY A 298 21.75 15.12 -14.66
N THR A 299 22.25 14.70 -15.81
CA THR A 299 22.51 15.57 -16.96
C THR A 299 21.47 15.31 -18.04
N GLU A 300 20.66 16.31 -18.38
CA GLU A 300 19.69 16.18 -19.47
C GLU A 300 20.44 15.95 -20.79
N ARG A 301 20.06 14.88 -21.52
CA ARG A 301 20.71 14.48 -22.77
C ARG A 301 20.66 15.53 -23.89
N ILE A 302 19.61 16.36 -23.95
CA ILE A 302 19.42 17.33 -25.04
C ILE A 302 20.21 18.61 -24.81
N SER A 303 20.01 19.30 -23.69
CA SER A 303 20.71 20.55 -23.39
C SER A 303 22.12 20.34 -22.83
N GLY A 304 22.44 19.14 -22.33
CA GLY A 304 23.66 18.89 -21.56
C GLY A 304 23.68 19.59 -20.21
N ARG A 305 22.54 20.16 -19.77
CA ARG A 305 22.43 20.84 -18.48
C ARG A 305 22.40 19.82 -17.35
N ARG A 306 23.21 20.06 -16.32
CA ARG A 306 23.14 19.32 -15.07
C ARG A 306 22.03 19.86 -14.17
N PHE A 307 21.23 18.95 -13.64
CA PHE A 307 20.23 19.17 -12.62
C PHE A 307 20.64 18.42 -11.34
N THR A 308 20.40 19.06 -10.21
CA THR A 308 20.48 18.46 -8.88
C THR A 308 19.05 18.35 -8.34
N ASN A 309 18.85 17.44 -7.39
CA ASN A 309 17.59 17.28 -6.70
C ASN A 309 17.15 18.58 -5.98
N ALA A 310 15.85 18.80 -5.92
CA ALA A 310 15.26 20.05 -5.47
C ALA A 310 15.19 20.16 -3.93
N ASN A 311 15.09 19.02 -3.23
CA ASN A 311 15.08 18.97 -1.77
C ASN A 311 16.48 19.15 -1.12
N GLY A 312 17.55 19.14 -1.92
CA GLY A 312 18.93 19.37 -1.44
C GLY A 312 19.55 18.21 -0.68
N MET A 313 18.92 17.03 -0.69
CA MET A 313 19.42 15.78 -0.13
C MET A 313 20.52 15.15 -1.02
N PRO A 314 21.20 14.07 -0.59
CA PRO A 314 22.13 13.37 -1.46
C PRO A 314 21.44 12.81 -2.71
N GLU A 315 22.08 12.97 -3.87
CA GLU A 315 21.55 12.46 -5.12
C GLU A 315 21.58 10.92 -5.17
N TYR A 316 20.47 10.30 -5.58
CA TYR A 316 20.43 8.85 -5.81
C TYR A 316 21.21 8.45 -7.08
N PRO A 317 21.79 7.24 -7.11
CA PRO A 317 22.58 6.77 -8.23
C PRO A 317 21.74 6.34 -9.44
N SER A 318 20.46 6.02 -9.24
CA SER A 318 19.51 5.61 -10.29
C SER A 318 18.08 5.92 -9.85
N PRO A 319 17.15 6.15 -10.79
CA PRO A 319 17.43 6.52 -12.17
C PRO A 319 18.14 7.89 -12.24
N ARG A 320 18.78 8.20 -13.38
CA ARG A 320 19.44 9.49 -13.65
C ARG A 320 18.93 10.07 -14.97
N LEU A 321 18.87 11.40 -15.10
CA LEU A 321 18.40 12.05 -16.34
C LEU A 321 19.20 11.61 -17.58
N GLU A 322 20.51 11.38 -17.43
CA GLU A 322 21.37 10.89 -18.49
C GLU A 322 21.07 9.47 -18.92
N ASP A 323 20.26 8.71 -18.17
CA ASP A 323 19.83 7.35 -18.49
C ASP A 323 18.43 7.29 -19.12
N LEU A 324 17.73 8.43 -19.20
CA LEU A 324 16.37 8.50 -19.74
C LEU A 324 16.34 8.91 -21.20
N GLU A 325 15.27 8.53 -21.89
CA GLU A 325 14.92 9.04 -23.20
C GLU A 325 14.07 10.31 -23.05
N VAL A 326 14.07 11.16 -24.09
CA VAL A 326 13.30 12.40 -24.10
C VAL A 326 12.27 12.37 -25.23
N ASP A 327 10.99 12.49 -24.87
CA ASP A 327 9.92 12.70 -25.83
C ASP A 327 9.94 14.16 -26.27
N ARG A 328 10.48 14.44 -27.47
CA ARG A 328 10.66 15.80 -27.97
C ARG A 328 9.35 16.51 -28.33
N GLU A 329 8.28 15.75 -28.58
CA GLU A 329 6.99 16.33 -28.95
C GLU A 329 6.21 16.73 -27.70
N GLN A 330 6.26 15.89 -26.67
CA GLN A 330 5.50 16.13 -25.44
C GLN A 330 6.32 16.80 -24.32
N GLY A 331 7.64 16.78 -24.41
CA GLY A 331 8.55 17.42 -23.45
C GLY A 331 8.67 16.68 -22.12
N TYR A 332 8.54 15.35 -22.12
CA TYR A 332 8.68 14.50 -20.93
C TYR A 332 9.89 13.58 -21.04
N TYR A 333 10.45 13.25 -19.89
CA TYR A 333 11.40 12.14 -19.79
C TYR A 333 10.65 10.82 -19.67
N TYR A 334 11.18 9.81 -20.34
CA TYR A 334 10.63 8.47 -20.25
C TYR A 334 11.72 7.40 -20.25
N ARG A 335 11.33 6.23 -19.80
CA ARG A 335 12.03 4.96 -20.03
C ARG A 335 11.01 3.93 -20.46
N GLU A 336 11.50 2.87 -21.09
CA GLU A 336 10.69 1.68 -21.29
C GLU A 336 10.81 0.78 -20.04
N ASP A 337 9.69 0.21 -19.63
CA ASP A 337 9.58 -0.83 -18.63
C ASP A 337 8.74 -2.01 -19.18
N PHE A 338 8.31 -2.92 -18.30
CA PHE A 338 7.49 -4.07 -18.70
C PHE A 338 6.05 -3.69 -19.10
N LEU A 339 5.53 -2.54 -18.65
CA LEU A 339 4.20 -2.01 -18.99
C LEU A 339 4.24 -1.17 -20.28
N GLY A 340 5.42 -0.70 -20.67
CA GLY A 340 5.70 0.07 -21.88
C GLY A 340 6.43 1.36 -21.54
N ARG A 341 5.98 2.49 -22.11
CA ARG A 341 6.60 3.78 -21.86
C ARG A 341 6.15 4.36 -20.51
N VAL A 342 7.04 4.39 -19.52
CA VAL A 342 6.84 5.09 -18.25
C VAL A 342 7.35 6.52 -18.36
N ARG A 343 6.44 7.47 -18.19
CA ARG A 343 6.76 8.89 -18.11
C ARG A 343 7.12 9.23 -16.68
N LEU A 344 8.26 9.87 -16.47
CA LEU A 344 8.82 10.03 -15.13
C LEU A 344 8.76 11.47 -14.63
N VAL A 345 9.00 12.46 -15.49
CA VAL A 345 9.12 13.87 -15.08
C VAL A 345 8.80 14.79 -16.26
N ARG A 346 8.30 16.00 -15.94
CA ARG A 346 8.32 17.17 -16.82
C ARG A 346 9.30 18.22 -16.31
#